data_AF-A0A925PHW7-F1
#
_entry.id   AF-A0A925PHW7-F1
#
_cell.length_a   1.000
_cell.length_b   1.000
_cell.length_c   1.000
_cell.angle_alpha   90.00
_cell.angle_beta   90.00
_cell.angle_gamma   90.00
#
_symmetry.space_group_name_H-M   'P 1'
#
loop_
_entity.id
_entity.type
_entity.pdbx_description
1 polymer ?
#
loop_
_entity_poly.entity_id
_entity_poly.type
_entity_poly.pdbx_seq_one_letter_code
_entity_poly.pdbx_strand_id
1 'polypeptide(L)'
;CGRKTHPTQKPEALLHRLILASSHEGDLVLDPFLGSGTTVVVAKRLGRNFIGIERDNTYAKAARARLEALAPLDPASLQVTKGKRGEARIPFGALVELGLISPGTALYDPAARHEAKVRADGSIACGSAQGSIHKIGAHVQGALACNGWTFWHYEAEGTLKPIDALREAARLKLAPQG
;
A
#
# COMPACT_ATOMS: atom_id res chain seq x y z
N CYS A 1 38.15 -27.13 7.66
CA CYS A 1 38.59 -26.10 8.65
C CYS A 1 38.27 -24.72 8.06
N GLY A 2 37.14 -24.11 8.42
CA GLY A 2 36.65 -22.86 7.79
C GLY A 2 37.01 -21.63 8.61
N ARG A 3 37.91 -20.79 8.11
CA ARG A 3 38.26 -19.50 8.72
C ARG A 3 37.07 -18.53 8.53
N LYS A 4 36.40 -18.20 9.64
CA LYS A 4 35.46 -17.07 9.71
C LYS A 4 36.25 -15.77 9.52
N THR A 5 35.97 -15.04 8.45
CA THR A 5 36.69 -13.81 8.08
C THR A 5 36.12 -12.53 8.70
N HIS A 6 35.07 -12.58 9.53
CA HIS A 6 34.69 -11.43 10.37
C HIS A 6 33.83 -11.82 11.59
N PRO A 7 34.10 -11.27 12.79
CA PRO A 7 33.32 -11.54 14.00
C PRO A 7 31.97 -10.79 14.08
N THR A 8 31.69 -9.85 13.18
CA THR A 8 30.52 -8.94 13.23
C THR A 8 29.74 -8.88 11.91
N GLN A 9 29.55 -10.01 11.24
CA GLN A 9 28.68 -10.03 10.06
C GLN A 9 27.22 -9.89 10.51
N LYS A 10 26.59 -8.73 10.28
CA LYS A 10 25.14 -8.57 10.45
C LYS A 10 24.45 -9.68 9.66
N PRO A 11 23.50 -10.42 10.26
CA PRO A 11 22.84 -11.52 9.56
C PRO A 11 22.11 -10.97 8.34
N GLU A 12 22.36 -11.55 7.16
CA GLU A 12 21.78 -11.09 5.88
C GLU A 12 20.25 -11.01 5.97
N ALA A 13 19.64 -11.91 6.73
CA ALA A 13 18.21 -11.95 7.01
C ALA A 13 17.67 -10.68 7.69
N LEU A 14 18.45 -10.03 8.56
CA LEU A 14 18.03 -8.78 9.20
C LEU A 14 18.04 -7.63 8.20
N LEU A 15 19.13 -7.49 7.42
CA LEU A 15 19.23 -6.47 6.39
C LEU A 15 18.17 -6.66 5.29
N HIS A 16 17.86 -7.91 4.95
CA HIS A 16 16.80 -8.23 4.01
C HIS A 16 15.44 -7.72 4.49
N ARG A 17 15.09 -7.93 5.76
CA ARG A 17 13.85 -7.41 6.34
C ARG A 17 13.82 -5.88 6.36
N LEU A 18 14.93 -5.25 6.72
CA LEU A 18 15.03 -3.79 6.78
C LEU A 18 14.84 -3.17 5.38
N ILE A 19 15.61 -3.63 4.39
CA ILE A 19 15.55 -3.12 3.02
C ILE A 19 14.16 -3.34 2.42
N LEU A 20 13.55 -4.52 2.63
CA LEU A 20 12.18 -4.77 2.17
C LEU A 20 11.14 -3.85 2.83
N ALA A 21 11.28 -3.56 4.13
CA ALA A 21 10.33 -2.73 4.85
C ALA A 21 10.47 -1.23 4.57
N SER A 22 11.67 -0.78 4.17
CA SER A 22 12.01 0.64 4.06
C SER A 22 12.35 1.12 2.65
N SER A 23 12.24 0.27 1.62
CA SER A 23 12.54 0.64 0.23
C SER A 23 11.70 -0.17 -0.76
N HIS A 24 11.46 0.43 -1.92
CA HIS A 24 10.86 -0.23 -3.08
C HIS A 24 11.95 -0.73 -4.04
N GLU A 25 11.55 -1.56 -4.99
CA GLU A 25 12.41 -1.94 -6.11
C GLU A 25 12.87 -0.68 -6.89
N GLY A 26 14.13 -0.66 -7.30
CA GLY A 26 14.73 0.50 -7.98
C GLY A 26 15.21 1.64 -7.06
N ASP A 27 14.78 1.68 -5.80
CA ASP A 27 15.26 2.68 -4.83
C ASP A 27 16.77 2.56 -4.59
N LEU A 28 17.39 3.68 -4.21
CA LEU A 28 18.81 3.78 -3.91
C LEU A 28 19.09 3.57 -2.42
N VAL A 29 19.88 2.54 -2.09
CA VAL A 29 20.34 2.25 -0.72
C VAL A 29 21.78 2.75 -0.54
N LEU A 30 21.98 3.70 0.39
CA LEU A 30 23.30 4.21 0.76
C LEU A 30 23.80 3.54 2.05
N ASP A 31 24.99 2.94 2.00
CA ASP A 31 25.70 2.45 3.17
C ASP A 31 27.08 3.14 3.28
N PRO A 32 27.25 4.12 4.21
CA PRO A 32 28.51 4.84 4.37
C PRO A 32 29.59 4.04 5.12
N PHE A 33 29.25 2.87 5.66
CA PHE A 33 30.16 2.01 6.43
C PHE A 33 29.99 0.55 5.98
N LEU A 34 30.31 0.32 4.71
CA LEU A 34 29.96 -0.90 3.99
C LEU A 34 30.57 -2.18 4.60
N GLY A 35 31.79 -2.09 5.14
CA GLY A 35 32.56 -3.24 5.61
C GLY A 35 32.62 -4.33 4.54
N SER A 36 32.25 -5.56 4.93
CA SER A 36 32.28 -6.73 4.05
C SER A 36 31.20 -6.78 2.96
N GLY A 37 30.37 -5.74 2.80
CA GLY A 37 29.45 -5.61 1.67
C GLY A 37 28.10 -6.31 1.80
N THR A 38 27.67 -6.69 3.00
CA THR A 38 26.39 -7.39 3.18
C THR A 38 25.19 -6.54 2.71
N THR A 39 25.18 -5.24 2.99
CA THR A 39 24.07 -4.34 2.62
C THR A 39 23.87 -4.25 1.12
N VAL A 40 24.95 -4.06 0.36
CA VAL A 40 24.90 -3.94 -1.11
C VAL A 40 24.59 -5.28 -1.78
N VAL A 41 25.07 -6.40 -1.22
CA VAL A 41 24.72 -7.75 -1.69
C VAL A 41 23.22 -7.99 -1.54
N VAL A 42 22.65 -7.65 -0.39
CA VAL A 42 21.21 -7.81 -0.13
C VAL A 42 20.39 -6.83 -0.98
N ALA A 43 20.83 -5.56 -1.11
CA ALA A 43 20.18 -4.57 -1.96
C ALA A 43 20.13 -5.02 -3.43
N LYS A 44 21.25 -5.48 -3.99
CA LYS A 44 21.33 -6.03 -5.35
C LYS A 44 20.42 -7.25 -5.51
N ARG A 45 20.40 -8.16 -4.52
CA ARG A 45 19.51 -9.33 -4.51
C ARG A 45 18.03 -8.97 -4.45
N LEU A 46 17.72 -7.77 -3.98
CA LEU A 46 16.35 -7.27 -3.87
C LEU A 46 15.99 -6.34 -5.02
N GLY A 47 16.83 -6.16 -6.04
CA GLY A 47 16.53 -5.26 -7.16
C GLY A 47 16.60 -3.78 -6.79
N ARG A 48 17.38 -3.41 -5.77
CA ARG A 48 17.63 -2.01 -5.38
C ARG A 48 18.97 -1.54 -5.94
N ASN A 49 19.03 -0.26 -6.28
CA ASN A 49 20.29 0.43 -6.56
C ASN A 49 21.05 0.64 -5.25
N PHE A 50 22.37 0.77 -5.29
CA PHE A 50 23.15 0.97 -4.06
C PHE A 50 24.40 1.81 -4.25
N ILE A 51 24.80 2.50 -3.18
CA ILE A 51 26.11 3.13 -3.02
C ILE A 51 26.68 2.65 -1.70
N GLY A 52 27.87 2.06 -1.74
CA GLY A 52 28.59 1.62 -0.55
C GLY A 52 29.92 2.35 -0.45
N ILE A 53 30.22 2.93 0.72
CA ILE A 53 31.48 3.61 1.01
C ILE A 53 32.24 2.80 2.06
N GLU A 54 33.51 2.52 1.79
CA GLU A 54 34.42 1.84 2.71
C GLU A 54 35.81 2.47 2.61
N ARG A 55 36.44 2.69 3.77
CA ARG A 55 37.77 3.28 3.86
C ARG A 55 38.87 2.21 3.76
N ASP A 56 38.62 1.02 4.30
CA ASP A 56 39.58 -0.08 4.27
C ASP A 56 39.55 -0.82 2.93
N ASN A 57 40.67 -0.76 2.21
CA ASN A 57 40.81 -1.38 0.90
C ASN A 57 40.62 -2.91 0.94
N THR A 58 40.92 -3.57 2.05
CA THR A 58 40.75 -5.02 2.23
C THR A 58 39.27 -5.39 2.22
N TYR A 59 38.46 -4.65 2.98
CA TYR A 59 37.01 -4.85 3.02
C TYR A 59 36.33 -4.44 1.72
N ALA A 60 36.78 -3.34 1.10
CA ALA A 60 36.29 -2.91 -0.21
C ALA A 60 36.50 -3.99 -1.29
N LYS A 61 37.69 -4.60 -1.34
CA LYS A 61 37.99 -5.72 -2.25
C LYS A 61 37.11 -6.94 -1.99
N ALA A 62 36.92 -7.29 -0.71
CA ALA A 62 36.06 -8.42 -0.33
C ALA A 62 34.59 -8.17 -0.74
N ALA A 63 34.07 -6.97 -0.50
CA ALA A 63 32.71 -6.57 -0.90
C ALA A 63 32.53 -6.63 -2.43
N ARG A 64 33.51 -6.15 -3.19
CA ARG A 64 33.49 -6.20 -4.66
C ARG A 64 33.48 -7.62 -5.20
N ALA A 65 34.36 -8.49 -4.70
CA ALA A 65 34.40 -9.90 -5.10
C ALA A 65 33.04 -10.60 -4.83
N ARG A 66 32.40 -10.28 -3.70
CA ARG A 66 31.06 -10.80 -3.38
C ARG A 66 29.99 -10.29 -4.34
N LEU A 67 30.06 -9.03 -4.77
CA LEU A 67 29.11 -8.45 -5.72
C LEU A 67 29.26 -9.00 -7.14
N GLU A 68 30.50 -9.27 -7.56
CA GLU A 68 30.83 -9.87 -8.86
C GLU A 68 30.43 -11.35 -8.91
N ALA A 69 30.53 -12.08 -7.78
CA ALA A 69 30.09 -13.47 -7.68
C ALA A 69 28.56 -13.67 -7.64
N LEU A 70 27.76 -12.60 -7.53
CA LEU A 70 26.31 -12.69 -7.58
C LEU A 70 25.83 -12.85 -9.02
N ALA A 71 25.18 -13.96 -9.30
CA ALA A 71 24.44 -14.15 -10.54
C ALA A 71 23.34 -13.07 -10.67
N PRO A 72 23.08 -12.55 -11.88
CA PRO A 72 21.95 -11.67 -12.13
C PRO A 72 20.65 -12.40 -11.77
N LEU A 73 19.77 -11.72 -11.04
CA LEU A 73 18.45 -12.24 -10.72
C LEU A 73 17.48 -12.00 -11.87
N ASP A 74 16.54 -12.93 -12.02
CA ASP A 74 15.39 -12.77 -12.91
C ASP A 74 14.48 -11.64 -12.38
N PRO A 75 14.25 -10.56 -13.14
CA PRO A 75 13.36 -9.47 -12.75
C PRO A 75 11.95 -9.93 -12.36
N ALA A 76 11.46 -11.04 -12.90
CA ALA A 76 10.15 -11.59 -12.53
C ALA A 76 10.08 -12.05 -11.06
N SER A 77 11.22 -12.45 -10.47
CA SER A 77 11.31 -12.92 -9.08
C SER A 77 11.36 -11.80 -8.04
N LEU A 78 11.51 -10.54 -8.47
CA LEU A 78 11.68 -9.37 -7.62
C LEU A 78 10.35 -8.64 -7.31
N GLN A 79 9.26 -9.06 -7.95
CA GLN A 79 7.95 -8.46 -7.73
C GLN A 79 7.43 -8.75 -6.32
N VAL A 80 7.57 -7.77 -5.43
CA VAL A 80 6.90 -7.76 -4.14
C VAL A 80 5.44 -7.33 -4.37
N THR A 81 4.49 -8.02 -3.75
CA THR A 81 3.07 -7.63 -3.75
C THR A 81 2.95 -6.18 -3.28
N LYS A 82 2.74 -5.23 -4.21
CA LYS A 82 2.52 -3.83 -3.87
C LYS A 82 1.34 -3.77 -2.88
N GLY A 83 1.60 -3.29 -1.67
CA GLY A 83 0.53 -3.04 -0.72
C GLY A 83 -0.45 -2.02 -1.31
N LYS A 84 -1.76 -2.23 -1.10
CA LYS A 84 -2.89 -1.37 -1.55
C LYS A 84 -2.81 0.12 -1.11
N ARG A 85 -1.70 0.57 -0.53
CA ARG A 85 -1.50 1.91 0.05
C ARG A 85 -1.01 2.98 -0.93
N GLY A 86 -0.60 2.58 -2.15
CA GLY A 86 -0.13 3.51 -3.20
C GLY A 86 -1.21 3.99 -4.16
N GLU A 87 -2.45 3.51 -4.05
CA GLU A 87 -3.54 3.93 -4.92
C GLU A 87 -4.07 5.32 -4.52
N ALA A 88 -4.40 6.13 -5.54
CA ALA A 88 -5.04 7.42 -5.33
C ALA A 88 -6.30 7.26 -4.45
N ARG A 89 -6.36 8.01 -3.34
CA ARG A 89 -7.50 7.95 -2.42
C ARG A 89 -8.73 8.50 -3.13
N ILE A 90 -9.75 7.67 -3.31
CA ILE A 90 -11.03 8.08 -3.87
C ILE A 90 -11.96 8.50 -2.72
N PRO A 91 -12.27 9.80 -2.57
CA PRO A 91 -13.29 10.25 -1.63
C PRO A 91 -14.68 9.85 -2.11
N PHE A 92 -15.63 9.71 -1.19
CA PHE A 92 -17.01 9.36 -1.56
C PHE A 92 -17.67 10.39 -2.49
N GLY A 93 -17.35 11.69 -2.32
CA GLY A 93 -17.83 12.74 -3.23
C GLY A 93 -17.45 12.53 -4.69
N ALA A 94 -16.29 11.91 -4.96
CA ALA A 94 -15.89 11.58 -6.33
C ALA A 94 -16.85 10.57 -6.99
N LEU A 95 -17.53 9.71 -6.23
CA LEU A 95 -18.55 8.82 -6.79
C LEU A 95 -19.77 9.60 -7.29
N VAL A 96 -20.15 10.65 -6.56
CA VAL A 96 -21.26 11.54 -6.92
C VAL A 96 -20.89 12.35 -8.17
N GLU A 97 -19.68 12.92 -8.18
CA GLU A 97 -19.16 13.71 -9.32
C GLU A 97 -19.02 12.87 -10.61
N LEU A 98 -18.57 11.61 -10.50
CA LEU A 98 -18.45 10.68 -11.62
C LEU A 98 -19.79 10.09 -12.08
N GLY A 99 -20.91 10.46 -11.44
CA GLY A 99 -22.24 9.93 -11.71
C GLY A 99 -22.39 8.43 -11.43
N LEU A 100 -21.52 7.87 -10.58
CA LEU A 100 -21.59 6.46 -10.16
C LEU A 100 -22.66 6.23 -9.09
N ILE A 101 -23.01 7.29 -8.36
CA ILE A 101 -24.15 7.31 -7.44
C ILE A 101 -24.80 8.69 -7.50
N SER A 102 -26.14 8.73 -7.52
CA SER A 102 -26.87 9.98 -7.64
C SER A 102 -27.20 10.58 -6.27
N PRO A 103 -27.24 11.91 -6.15
CA PRO A 103 -27.86 12.56 -5.00
C PRO A 103 -29.31 12.08 -4.84
N GLY A 104 -29.72 11.80 -3.61
CA GLY A 104 -31.02 11.23 -3.29
C GLY A 104 -31.06 9.69 -3.24
N THR A 105 -30.03 8.99 -3.74
CA THR A 105 -29.94 7.53 -3.60
C THR A 105 -29.95 7.13 -2.14
N ALA A 106 -30.79 6.14 -1.80
CA ALA A 106 -30.83 5.54 -0.48
C ALA A 106 -29.69 4.52 -0.31
N LEU A 107 -29.04 4.58 0.84
CA LEU A 107 -28.00 3.68 1.30
C LEU A 107 -28.49 2.94 2.53
N TYR A 108 -28.19 1.66 2.62
CA TYR A 108 -28.63 0.76 3.66
C TYR A 108 -27.46 0.10 4.37
N ASP A 109 -27.63 -0.32 5.63
CA ASP A 109 -26.72 -1.30 6.23
C ASP A 109 -26.99 -2.71 5.65
N PRO A 110 -26.12 -3.72 5.88
CA PRO A 110 -26.30 -5.05 5.30
C PRO A 110 -27.62 -5.74 5.69
N ALA A 111 -28.20 -5.35 6.83
CA ALA A 111 -29.46 -5.88 7.33
C ALA A 111 -30.67 -4.99 7.01
N ALA A 112 -30.51 -3.91 6.23
CA ALA A 112 -31.55 -2.95 5.88
C ALA A 112 -32.33 -2.36 7.09
N ARG A 113 -31.66 -2.21 8.24
CA ARG A 113 -32.17 -1.59 9.46
C ARG A 113 -31.96 -0.08 9.50
N HIS A 114 -30.93 0.42 8.83
CA HIS A 114 -30.58 1.83 8.79
C HIS A 114 -30.59 2.32 7.36
N GLU A 115 -31.20 3.49 7.13
CA GLU A 115 -31.24 4.16 5.83
C GLU A 115 -30.57 5.53 5.91
N ALA A 116 -29.72 5.85 4.93
CA ALA A 116 -29.16 7.17 4.74
C ALA A 116 -29.31 7.63 3.28
N LYS A 117 -29.51 8.94 3.04
CA LYS A 117 -29.63 9.52 1.70
C LYS A 117 -28.35 10.23 1.28
N VAL A 118 -27.92 9.98 0.05
CA VAL A 118 -26.78 10.66 -0.57
C VAL A 118 -27.12 12.12 -0.86
N ARG A 119 -26.19 13.03 -0.61
CA ARG A 119 -26.30 14.45 -0.97
C ARG A 119 -25.33 14.83 -2.09
N ALA A 120 -25.61 15.95 -2.74
CA ALA A 120 -24.83 16.45 -3.87
C ALA A 120 -23.39 16.84 -3.51
N ASP A 121 -23.13 17.16 -2.24
CA ASP A 121 -21.81 17.52 -1.72
C ASP A 121 -20.94 16.30 -1.32
N GLY A 122 -21.42 15.08 -1.57
CA GLY A 122 -20.72 13.86 -1.14
C GLY A 122 -20.85 13.57 0.36
N SER A 123 -21.78 14.23 1.06
CA SER A 123 -22.21 13.82 2.40
C SER A 123 -23.40 12.86 2.31
N ILE A 124 -23.71 12.18 3.42
CA ILE A 124 -24.92 11.40 3.59
C ILE A 124 -25.71 11.90 4.80
N ALA A 125 -27.02 11.71 4.77
CA ALA A 125 -27.92 12.11 5.86
C ALA A 125 -28.82 10.95 6.30
N CYS A 126 -28.92 10.74 7.61
CA CYS A 126 -29.78 9.74 8.24
C CYS A 126 -30.63 10.46 9.30
N GLY A 127 -31.94 10.60 9.05
CA GLY A 127 -32.81 11.40 9.90
C GLY A 127 -32.32 12.85 10.02
N SER A 128 -32.06 13.31 11.25
CA SER A 128 -31.53 14.65 11.55
C SER A 128 -30.00 14.75 11.49
N ALA A 129 -29.28 13.63 11.38
CA ALA A 129 -27.81 13.61 11.34
C ALA A 129 -27.28 13.70 9.90
N GLN A 130 -26.21 14.49 9.71
CA GLN A 130 -25.50 14.62 8.42
C GLN A 130 -23.98 14.57 8.62
N GLY A 131 -23.28 13.94 7.67
CA GLY A 131 -21.82 13.91 7.66
C GLY A 131 -21.25 12.98 6.60
N SER A 132 -19.98 12.62 6.76
CA SER A 132 -19.34 11.62 5.90
C SER A 132 -19.95 10.23 6.11
N ILE A 133 -19.74 9.35 5.12
CA ILE A 133 -20.15 7.93 5.18
C ILE A 133 -19.65 7.22 6.45
N HIS A 134 -18.47 7.61 6.94
CA HIS A 134 -17.85 7.08 8.15
C HIS A 134 -18.52 7.62 9.42
N LYS A 135 -18.74 8.94 9.48
CA LYS A 135 -19.33 9.60 10.65
C LYS A 135 -20.77 9.14 10.88
N ILE A 136 -21.57 9.08 9.81
CA ILE A 136 -22.96 8.61 9.90
C ILE A 136 -23.02 7.11 10.14
N GLY A 137 -22.15 6.32 9.51
CA GLY A 137 -22.04 4.89 9.79
C GLY A 137 -21.72 4.59 11.26
N ALA A 138 -20.80 5.35 11.86
CA ALA A 138 -20.45 5.22 13.28
C ALA A 138 -21.62 5.65 14.18
N HIS A 139 -22.29 6.75 13.83
CA HIS A 139 -23.43 7.28 14.57
C HIS A 139 -24.59 6.28 14.65
N VAL A 140 -25.00 5.69 13.52
CA VAL A 140 -26.13 4.74 13.50
C VAL A 140 -25.83 3.41 14.21
N GLN A 141 -24.55 3.03 14.29
CA GLN A 141 -24.10 1.84 15.01
C GLN A 141 -23.82 2.09 16.50
N GLY A 142 -23.81 3.35 16.96
CA GLY A 142 -23.33 3.69 18.29
C GLY A 142 -21.85 3.37 18.53
N ALA A 143 -21.04 3.34 17.46
CA ALA A 143 -19.62 2.98 17.49
C ALA A 143 -18.72 4.22 17.45
N LEU A 144 -17.47 4.08 17.92
CA LEU A 144 -16.47 5.16 17.84
C LEU A 144 -15.96 5.41 16.42
N ALA A 145 -15.97 4.38 15.58
CA ALA A 145 -15.52 4.46 14.19
C ALA A 145 -16.28 3.45 13.32
N CYS A 146 -16.39 3.76 12.03
CA CYS A 146 -17.04 2.89 11.04
C CYS A 146 -16.31 2.97 9.69
N ASN A 147 -16.11 1.83 9.05
CA ASN A 147 -15.75 1.78 7.64
C ASN A 147 -17.01 1.93 6.78
N GLY A 148 -17.34 3.17 6.42
CA GLY A 148 -18.53 3.48 5.61
C GLY A 148 -18.56 2.78 4.25
N TRP A 149 -17.41 2.45 3.66
CA TRP A 149 -17.33 1.81 2.34
C TRP A 149 -17.93 0.40 2.32
N THR A 150 -17.71 -0.36 3.39
CA THR A 150 -18.20 -1.73 3.55
C THR A 150 -19.50 -1.79 4.32
N PHE A 151 -19.82 -0.75 5.09
CA PHE A 151 -21.04 -0.68 5.87
C PHE A 151 -22.25 -0.28 5.01
N TRP A 152 -22.11 0.77 4.21
CA TRP A 152 -23.20 1.25 3.38
C TRP A 152 -23.32 0.45 2.08
N HIS A 153 -24.54 0.08 1.76
CA HIS A 153 -24.92 -0.64 0.56
C HIS A 153 -25.91 0.19 -0.23
N TYR A 154 -25.81 0.17 -1.55
CA TYR A 154 -26.82 0.73 -2.43
C TYR A 154 -27.58 -0.42 -3.08
N GLU A 155 -28.84 -0.17 -3.43
CA GLU A 155 -29.63 -1.14 -4.16
C GLU A 155 -29.29 -1.09 -5.65
N ALA A 156 -28.91 -2.23 -6.21
CA ALA A 156 -28.69 -2.42 -7.64
C ALA A 156 -29.27 -3.76 -8.07
N GLU A 157 -30.16 -3.73 -9.08
CA GLU A 157 -30.77 -4.94 -9.66
C GLU A 157 -31.49 -5.80 -8.61
N GLY A 158 -32.12 -5.15 -7.61
CA GLY A 158 -32.82 -5.84 -6.51
C GLY A 158 -31.91 -6.48 -5.47
N THR A 159 -30.60 -6.17 -5.48
CA THR A 159 -29.62 -6.65 -4.51
C THR A 159 -28.87 -5.50 -3.85
N LEU A 160 -28.64 -5.60 -2.55
CA LEU A 160 -27.79 -4.65 -1.82
C LEU A 160 -26.33 -4.95 -2.09
N LYS A 161 -25.63 -4.01 -2.73
CA LYS A 161 -24.19 -4.09 -3.02
C LYS A 161 -23.43 -3.04 -2.22
N PRO A 162 -22.26 -3.34 -1.63
CA PRO A 162 -21.51 -2.37 -0.86
C PRO A 162 -21.05 -1.22 -1.75
N ILE A 163 -21.05 0.01 -1.23
CA ILE A 163 -20.58 1.18 -2.00
C ILE A 163 -19.09 1.10 -2.34
N ASP A 164 -18.32 0.23 -1.68
CA ASP A 164 -16.94 -0.08 -2.05
C ASP A 164 -16.80 -0.58 -3.50
N ALA A 165 -17.82 -1.28 -4.03
CA ALA A 165 -17.82 -1.71 -5.43
C ALA A 165 -17.80 -0.51 -6.40
N LEU A 166 -18.45 0.59 -6.04
CA LEU A 166 -18.43 1.83 -6.82
C LEU A 166 -17.07 2.54 -6.74
N ARG A 167 -16.36 2.38 -5.62
CA ARG A 167 -14.99 2.89 -5.46
C ARG A 167 -14.03 2.21 -6.42
N GLU A 168 -14.13 0.90 -6.59
CA GLU A 168 -13.33 0.18 -7.59
C GLU A 168 -13.66 0.64 -9.02
N ALA A 169 -14.94 0.83 -9.34
CA ALA A 169 -15.36 1.38 -10.64
C ALA A 169 -14.81 2.80 -10.88
N ALA A 170 -14.76 3.64 -9.84
CA ALA A 170 -14.17 4.97 -9.92
C ALA A 170 -12.66 4.92 -10.16
N ARG A 171 -11.93 3.95 -9.58
CA ARG A 171 -10.50 3.77 -9.86
C ARG A 171 -10.25 3.49 -11.34
N LEU A 172 -11.07 2.63 -11.95
CA LEU A 172 -10.95 2.32 -13.38
C LEU A 172 -11.22 3.54 -14.26
N LYS A 173 -12.18 4.41 -13.88
CA LYS A 173 -12.48 5.65 -14.63
C LYS A 173 -11.41 6.74 -14.46
N LEU A 174 -10.77 6.81 -13.29
CA LEU A 174 -9.74 7.82 -12.97
C LEU A 174 -8.31 7.35 -13.29
N ALA A 175 -8.12 6.08 -13.67
CA ALA A 175 -6.84 5.59 -14.13
C ALA A 175 -6.42 6.38 -15.38
N PRO A 176 -5.15 6.79 -15.50
CA PRO A 176 -4.66 7.48 -16.69
C PRO A 176 -4.94 6.59 -17.91
N GLN A 177 -5.75 7.07 -18.84
CA GLN A 177 -5.88 6.43 -20.15
C GLN A 177 -4.54 6.65 -20.87
N GLY A 178 -3.76 5.60 -20.94
CA GLY A 178 -2.48 5.59 -21.68
C GLY A 178 -2.68 5.74 -23.17
#